data_AF-A0A9Q7UZ95-F1
#
_entry.id   AF-A0A9Q7UZ95-F1
#
_cell.length_a   1.000
_cell.length_b   1.000
_cell.length_c   1.000
_cell.angle_alpha   90.00
_cell.angle_beta   90.00
_cell.angle_gamma   90.00
#
_symmetry.space_group_name_H-M   'P 1'
#
loop_
_entity.id
_entity.type
_entity.pdbx_description
1 polymer ?
#
loop_
_entity_poly.entity_id
_entity_poly.type
_entity_poly.pdbx_seq_one_letter_code
_entity_poly.pdbx_strand_id
1 'polypeptide(L)'
;MDRLTLISLSLLATACGLGVLALPLLRDWRQRRLSARTIDAALARQRAMEGAQNAQTAQAAPATAPRAQGVPGAPGTAGARAAAHAATPAAASGVATALGAQLGARVGERFDAHWLESRLGRAVVTPEDQQLLEQCGWYGLQARVVFGVLRLGLPLALSVLAMLWHLGASAFMVVAWGFGTFAVAYLAPKWYLRRRAAERLRMVDEELPVLIDMLRLLQGVGLSIDQSLQVIVAEFGSMLRVLGPELARANQQFASGRSREQTLLRIGRLFDSEDLKSLITLLTQVDKHGGAVQEPLRQFGLRMQEARKSRMKDEIGRLTVKMTAVMVVSLLPVLLILTAGPGFLGVIRMLANMGGTR
;
A
#
# COMPACT_ATOMS: atom_id res chain seq x y z
N MET A 1 41.15 -20.13 -12.19
CA MET A 1 39.89 -20.29 -11.45
C MET A 1 39.14 -21.45 -12.06
N ASP A 2 38.87 -22.50 -11.28
CA ASP A 2 38.30 -23.74 -11.79
C ASP A 2 36.87 -23.54 -12.29
N ARG A 3 36.50 -24.22 -13.39
CA ARG A 3 35.17 -24.14 -14.00
C ARG A 3 34.04 -24.40 -12.99
N LEU A 4 34.28 -25.21 -11.96
CA LEU A 4 33.32 -25.46 -10.87
C LEU A 4 33.10 -24.25 -9.96
N THR A 5 34.14 -23.45 -9.69
CA THR A 5 34.01 -22.19 -8.95
C THR A 5 33.21 -21.16 -9.75
N LEU A 6 33.43 -21.09 -11.07
CA LEU A 6 32.67 -20.21 -11.97
C LEU A 6 31.18 -20.61 -12.09
N ILE A 7 30.86 -21.91 -12.10
CA ILE A 7 29.46 -22.40 -12.15
C ILE A 7 28.75 -22.21 -10.80
N SER A 8 29.43 -22.46 -9.68
CA SER A 8 28.85 -22.25 -8.34
C SER A 8 28.56 -20.77 -8.07
N LEU A 9 29.44 -19.88 -8.55
CA LEU A 9 29.26 -18.44 -8.44
C LEU A 9 28.17 -17.94 -9.40
N SER A 10 28.03 -18.50 -10.62
CA SER A 10 26.95 -18.12 -11.54
C SER A 10 25.57 -18.56 -11.03
N LEU A 11 25.49 -19.70 -10.33
CA LEU A 11 24.31 -20.14 -9.60
C LEU A 11 23.98 -19.20 -8.42
N LEU A 12 25.00 -18.69 -7.72
CA LEU A 12 24.82 -17.73 -6.64
C LEU A 12 24.35 -16.36 -7.16
N ALA A 13 24.90 -15.87 -8.27
CA ALA A 13 24.50 -14.61 -8.90
C ALA A 13 23.08 -14.68 -9.49
N THR A 14 22.73 -15.80 -10.14
CA THR A 14 21.35 -16.02 -10.64
C THR A 14 20.36 -16.24 -9.49
N ALA A 15 20.76 -16.91 -8.39
CA ALA A 15 19.95 -17.03 -7.19
C ALA A 15 19.73 -15.68 -6.47
N CYS A 16 20.75 -14.81 -6.42
CA CYS A 16 20.61 -13.45 -5.90
C CYS A 16 19.71 -12.59 -6.81
N GLY A 17 19.85 -12.68 -8.13
CA GLY A 17 19.00 -11.97 -9.10
C GLY A 17 17.53 -12.41 -9.04
N LEU A 18 17.29 -13.73 -8.99
CA LEU A 18 15.97 -14.29 -8.75
C LEU A 18 15.45 -13.93 -7.36
N GLY A 19 16.30 -13.88 -6.33
CA GLY A 19 15.93 -13.47 -4.98
C GLY A 19 15.46 -12.01 -4.90
N VAL A 20 16.11 -11.10 -5.62
CA VAL A 20 15.72 -9.67 -5.68
C VAL A 20 14.42 -9.47 -6.46
N LEU A 21 14.20 -10.24 -7.53
CA LEU A 21 12.93 -10.26 -8.29
C LEU A 21 11.79 -10.98 -7.55
N ALA A 22 12.12 -12.02 -6.78
CA ALA A 22 11.18 -12.77 -5.97
C ALA A 22 10.82 -12.04 -4.68
N LEU A 23 11.68 -11.17 -4.14
CA LEU A 23 11.43 -10.39 -2.91
C LEU A 23 10.15 -9.55 -2.92
N PRO A 24 9.81 -8.80 -3.99
CA PRO A 24 8.53 -8.10 -4.06
C PRO A 24 7.34 -9.06 -4.22
N LEU A 25 7.48 -10.14 -5.00
CA LEU A 25 6.44 -11.18 -5.16
C LEU A 25 6.20 -11.97 -3.85
N LEU A 26 7.26 -12.27 -3.10
CA LEU A 26 7.21 -12.88 -1.78
C LEU A 26 6.65 -11.91 -0.74
N ARG A 27 6.96 -10.61 -0.83
CA ARG A 27 6.34 -9.60 0.03
C ARG A 27 4.84 -9.50 -0.24
N ASP A 28 4.42 -9.48 -1.50
CA ASP A 28 2.99 -9.49 -1.88
C ASP A 28 2.28 -10.76 -1.42
N TRP A 29 2.89 -11.92 -1.66
CA TRP A 29 2.33 -13.20 -1.25
C TRP A 29 2.27 -13.33 0.28
N ARG A 30 3.30 -12.84 0.98
CA ARG A 30 3.36 -12.84 2.45
C ARG A 30 2.39 -11.82 3.04
N GLN A 31 2.21 -10.64 2.43
CA GLN A 31 1.18 -9.67 2.83
C GLN A 31 -0.22 -10.25 2.66
N ARG A 32 -0.51 -10.92 1.53
CA ARG A 32 -1.79 -11.63 1.30
C ARG A 32 -2.04 -12.76 2.30
N ARG A 33 -0.99 -13.47 2.75
CA ARG A 33 -1.09 -14.48 3.81
C ARG A 33 -1.27 -13.88 5.20
N LEU A 34 -0.66 -12.73 5.48
CA LEU A 34 -0.81 -12.04 6.76
C LEU A 34 -2.20 -11.40 6.90
N SER A 35 -2.76 -10.86 5.81
CA SER A 35 -4.13 -10.32 5.79
C SER A 35 -5.19 -11.41 6.03
N ALA A 36 -4.96 -12.64 5.56
CA ALA A 36 -5.84 -13.77 5.87
C ALA A 36 -5.83 -14.09 7.38
N ARG A 37 -4.64 -14.09 8.02
CA ARG A 37 -4.51 -14.31 9.47
C ARG A 37 -5.16 -13.21 10.32
N THR A 38 -5.16 -11.96 9.86
CA THR A 38 -5.85 -10.88 10.58
C THR A 38 -7.36 -10.97 10.48
N ILE A 39 -7.90 -11.47 9.36
CA ILE A 39 -9.33 -11.71 9.19
C ILE A 39 -9.77 -12.88 10.09
N ASP A 40 -9.01 -13.97 10.12
CA ASP A 40 -9.30 -15.11 11.01
C ASP A 40 -9.21 -14.74 12.50
N ALA A 41 -8.22 -13.92 12.88
CA ALA A 41 -8.09 -13.44 14.26
C ALA A 41 -9.21 -12.45 14.64
N ALA A 42 -9.69 -11.63 13.70
CA ALA A 42 -10.83 -10.73 13.92
C ALA A 42 -12.14 -11.51 14.07
N LEU A 43 -12.37 -12.51 13.21
CA LEU A 43 -13.53 -13.41 13.30
C LEU A 43 -13.51 -14.24 14.59
N ALA A 44 -12.34 -14.69 15.05
CA ALA A 44 -12.20 -15.39 16.32
C ALA A 44 -12.52 -14.48 17.52
N ARG A 45 -12.10 -13.20 17.49
CA ARG A 45 -12.46 -12.21 18.52
C ARG A 45 -13.96 -11.91 18.53
N GLN A 46 -14.60 -11.80 17.36
CA GLN A 46 -16.06 -11.62 17.29
C GLN A 46 -16.80 -12.81 17.89
N ARG A 47 -16.43 -14.05 17.54
CA ARG A 47 -17.05 -15.25 18.12
C ARG A 47 -16.85 -15.35 19.64
N ALA A 48 -15.68 -14.92 20.14
CA ALA A 48 -15.42 -14.88 21.58
C ALA A 48 -16.27 -13.81 22.29
N MET A 49 -16.47 -12.65 21.66
CA MET A 49 -17.37 -11.62 22.18
C MET A 49 -18.83 -12.07 22.14
N GLU A 50 -19.30 -12.69 21.05
CA GLU A 50 -20.64 -13.27 20.95
C GLU A 50 -20.86 -14.37 22.01
N GLY A 51 -19.85 -15.20 22.26
CA GLY A 51 -19.89 -16.21 23.32
C GLY A 51 -19.96 -15.60 24.72
N ALA A 52 -19.18 -14.55 24.99
CA ALA A 52 -19.22 -13.83 26.27
C ALA A 52 -20.55 -13.07 26.47
N GLN A 53 -21.10 -12.52 25.39
CA GLN A 53 -22.38 -11.81 25.38
C GLN A 53 -23.54 -12.80 25.59
N ASN A 54 -23.48 -13.99 25.00
CA ASN A 54 -24.42 -15.08 25.24
C ASN A 54 -24.32 -15.67 26.66
N ALA A 55 -23.11 -15.70 27.25
CA ALA A 55 -22.93 -16.10 28.64
C ALA A 55 -23.51 -15.05 29.62
N GLN A 56 -23.37 -13.76 29.30
CA GLN A 56 -23.97 -12.66 30.06
C GLN A 56 -25.49 -12.61 29.95
N THR A 57 -26.06 -12.90 28.78
CA THR A 57 -27.53 -13.01 28.65
C THR A 57 -28.08 -14.27 29.33
N ALA A 58 -27.32 -15.36 29.43
CA ALA A 58 -27.70 -16.54 30.22
C ALA A 58 -27.66 -16.27 31.74
N GLN A 59 -26.79 -15.39 32.23
CA GLN A 59 -26.75 -14.95 33.63
C GLN A 59 -27.75 -13.84 33.97
N ALA A 60 -28.39 -13.24 32.97
CA ALA A 60 -29.41 -12.20 33.14
C ALA A 60 -30.86 -12.74 33.18
N ALA A 61 -31.05 -14.04 33.47
CA ALA A 61 -32.37 -14.58 33.84
C ALA A 61 -32.75 -14.10 35.26
N PRO A 62 -34.02 -13.70 35.52
CA PRO A 62 -34.34 -12.77 36.59
C PRO A 62 -34.38 -13.45 37.97
N ALA A 63 -33.46 -13.08 38.85
CA ALA A 63 -33.60 -13.25 40.29
C ALA A 63 -34.15 -11.95 40.90
N THR A 64 -35.26 -12.10 41.60
CA THR A 64 -36.11 -11.06 42.20
C THR A 64 -35.52 -10.40 43.46
N ALA A 65 -35.54 -9.05 43.47
CA ALA A 65 -35.72 -8.11 44.61
C ALA A 65 -34.59 -7.90 45.66
N PRO A 66 -34.60 -6.79 46.44
CA PRO A 66 -34.96 -5.40 46.13
C PRO A 66 -33.87 -4.36 46.51
N ARG A 67 -34.07 -3.13 46.02
CA ARG A 67 -33.30 -1.89 46.25
C ARG A 67 -33.03 -1.55 47.72
N ALA A 68 -31.84 -0.96 47.96
CA ALA A 68 -31.60 0.02 49.02
C ALA A 68 -30.75 1.19 48.48
N GLN A 69 -31.11 2.40 48.90
CA GLN A 69 -30.62 3.72 48.47
C GLN A 69 -29.31 4.11 49.17
N GLY A 70 -28.55 5.02 48.55
CA GLY A 70 -27.47 5.76 49.22
C GLY A 70 -26.71 6.70 48.28
N VAL A 71 -26.74 8.00 48.57
CA VAL A 71 -26.05 9.16 47.95
C VAL A 71 -25.41 9.94 49.11
N PRO A 72 -24.43 10.89 48.98
CA PRO A 72 -23.33 11.17 48.03
C PRO A 72 -21.94 11.27 48.72
N GLY A 73 -20.85 11.48 47.95
CA GLY A 73 -19.57 12.02 48.47
C GLY A 73 -18.43 12.08 47.46
N ALA A 74 -17.97 13.30 47.12
CA ALA A 74 -16.62 13.60 46.58
C ALA A 74 -15.72 14.08 47.76
N PRO A 75 -14.40 14.42 47.64
CA PRO A 75 -13.50 14.54 46.47
C PRO A 75 -12.03 14.04 46.67
N GLY A 76 -11.18 14.15 45.60
CA GLY A 76 -9.69 14.15 45.64
C GLY A 76 -9.00 12.77 45.61
N THR A 77 -7.80 12.52 45.09
CA THR A 77 -6.71 13.30 44.45
C THR A 77 -5.74 12.32 43.75
N ALA A 78 -5.07 12.83 42.71
CA ALA A 78 -3.80 12.44 42.08
C ALA A 78 -2.91 11.29 42.65
N GLY A 79 -2.26 10.58 41.71
CA GLY A 79 -1.04 9.78 41.93
C GLY A 79 -0.89 8.66 40.87
N ALA A 80 -0.51 8.95 39.62
CA ALA A 80 0.88 8.93 39.14
C ALA A 80 1.67 7.63 39.43
N ARG A 81 1.74 6.74 38.42
CA ARG A 81 2.90 5.95 37.93
C ARG A 81 2.48 4.54 37.51
N ALA A 82 2.53 4.28 36.20
CA ALA A 82 3.19 3.10 35.62
C ALA A 82 3.11 3.20 34.09
N ALA A 83 3.96 4.05 33.53
CA ALA A 83 4.44 3.84 32.17
C ALA A 83 5.34 2.59 32.18
N ALA A 84 4.99 1.57 31.40
CA ALA A 84 5.95 0.62 30.83
C ALA A 84 5.28 -0.37 29.88
N HIS A 85 5.85 -0.43 28.67
CA HIS A 85 5.87 -1.57 27.74
C HIS A 85 4.62 -1.80 26.86
N ALA A 86 4.68 -1.42 25.58
CA ALA A 86 5.37 -2.10 24.45
C ALA A 86 4.46 -3.19 23.83
N ALA A 87 4.37 -3.41 22.52
CA ALA A 87 5.29 -3.10 21.44
C ALA A 87 4.53 -2.98 20.10
N THR A 88 5.00 -2.05 19.28
CA THR A 88 4.62 -1.81 17.90
C THR A 88 5.28 -2.84 16.97
N PRO A 89 4.58 -3.53 16.04
CA PRO A 89 5.23 -4.33 15.01
C PRO A 89 5.52 -3.44 13.78
N ALA A 90 6.50 -2.54 13.90
CA ALA A 90 6.94 -1.66 12.80
C ALA A 90 8.44 -1.78 12.48
N ALA A 91 9.15 -2.78 13.03
CA ALA A 91 10.61 -2.88 12.94
C ALA A 91 11.13 -3.53 11.64
N ALA A 92 10.31 -4.19 10.83
CA ALA A 92 10.79 -4.96 9.67
C ALA A 92 11.03 -4.12 8.38
N SER A 93 10.51 -2.90 8.30
CA SER A 93 10.84 -1.93 7.23
C SER A 93 11.93 -0.94 7.65
N GLY A 94 12.22 -0.84 8.95
CA GLY A 94 13.17 0.13 9.51
C GLY A 94 14.60 -0.08 9.02
N VAL A 95 15.10 -1.32 8.94
CA VAL A 95 16.52 -1.58 8.65
C VAL A 95 16.89 -1.26 7.20
N ALA A 96 16.06 -1.63 6.22
CA ALA A 96 16.32 -1.31 4.81
C ALA A 96 16.12 0.19 4.51
N THR A 97 15.18 0.84 5.19
CA THR A 97 14.94 2.28 5.04
C THR A 97 15.98 3.11 5.79
N ALA A 98 16.47 2.63 6.94
CA ALA A 98 17.54 3.27 7.72
C ALA A 98 18.92 3.10 7.07
N LEU A 99 19.22 1.92 6.51
CA LEU A 99 20.44 1.73 5.70
C LEU A 99 20.40 2.55 4.43
N GLY A 100 19.25 2.63 3.75
CA GLY A 100 19.06 3.50 2.59
C GLY A 100 19.18 4.99 2.92
N ALA A 101 18.65 5.42 4.07
CA ALA A 101 18.76 6.79 4.55
C ALA A 101 20.19 7.14 5.01
N GLN A 102 20.89 6.23 5.67
CA GLN A 102 22.29 6.43 6.09
C GLN A 102 23.27 6.41 4.92
N LEU A 103 23.08 5.50 3.95
CA LEU A 103 23.86 5.50 2.71
C LEU A 103 23.55 6.74 1.86
N GLY A 104 22.28 7.14 1.78
CA GLY A 104 21.85 8.37 1.10
C GLY A 104 22.43 9.64 1.74
N ALA A 105 22.48 9.71 3.06
CA ALA A 105 23.09 10.83 3.78
C ALA A 105 24.61 10.90 3.56
N ARG A 106 25.32 9.76 3.66
CA ARG A 106 26.78 9.72 3.43
C ARG A 106 27.20 9.93 1.98
N VAL A 107 26.36 9.55 1.03
CA VAL A 107 26.59 9.80 -0.41
C VAL A 107 26.20 11.24 -0.76
N GLY A 108 25.13 11.78 -0.16
CA GLY A 108 24.69 13.16 -0.32
C GLY A 108 25.65 14.19 0.28
N GLU A 109 26.42 13.84 1.32
CA GLU A 109 27.50 14.69 1.84
C GLU A 109 28.76 14.68 0.95
N ARG A 110 28.98 13.64 0.14
CA ARG A 110 30.15 13.53 -0.77
C ARG A 110 29.88 14.01 -2.19
N PHE A 111 28.62 13.94 -2.65
CA PHE A 111 28.20 14.49 -3.93
C PHE A 111 27.50 15.83 -3.69
N ASP A 112 28.28 16.90 -3.85
CA ASP A 112 27.87 18.27 -3.65
C ASP A 112 26.57 18.61 -4.41
N ALA A 113 25.61 19.21 -3.72
CA ALA A 113 24.29 19.58 -4.25
C ALA A 113 24.38 20.49 -5.49
N HIS A 114 25.52 21.16 -5.67
CA HIS A 114 25.86 22.02 -6.81
C HIS A 114 25.80 21.32 -8.17
N TRP A 115 26.14 20.02 -8.27
CA TRP A 115 26.12 19.34 -9.59
C TRP A 115 24.70 19.12 -10.12
N LEU A 116 23.69 19.06 -9.24
CA LEU A 116 22.28 18.91 -9.61
C LEU A 116 21.62 20.22 -10.06
N GLU A 117 22.22 21.36 -9.73
CA GLU A 117 21.81 22.67 -10.27
C GLU A 117 22.34 22.90 -11.69
N SER A 118 23.36 22.15 -12.10
CA SER A 118 23.85 22.15 -13.48
C SER A 118 22.79 21.58 -14.45
N ARG A 119 22.85 21.99 -15.73
CA ARG A 119 21.90 21.55 -16.78
C ARG A 119 21.81 20.02 -16.91
N LEU A 120 22.84 19.29 -16.48
CA LEU A 120 22.89 17.83 -16.51
C LEU A 120 22.07 17.18 -15.39
N GLY A 121 22.00 17.79 -14.20
CA GLY A 121 21.20 17.29 -13.08
C GLY A 121 19.69 17.34 -13.32
N ARG A 122 19.22 18.45 -13.94
CA ARG A 122 17.81 18.59 -14.37
C ARG A 122 17.45 17.70 -15.56
N ALA A 123 18.42 17.31 -16.39
CA ALA A 123 18.19 16.39 -17.50
C ALA A 123 18.08 14.93 -17.03
N VAL A 124 18.75 14.56 -15.93
CA VAL A 124 18.74 13.18 -15.39
C VAL A 124 17.46 12.87 -14.59
N VAL A 125 16.87 13.85 -13.91
CA VAL A 125 15.61 13.69 -13.16
C VAL A 125 14.49 14.40 -13.90
N THR A 126 13.75 13.65 -14.70
CA THR A 126 12.63 14.19 -15.48
C THR A 126 11.52 14.71 -14.55
N PRO A 127 10.72 15.70 -14.97
CA PRO A 127 9.66 16.26 -14.14
C PRO A 127 8.64 15.21 -13.68
N GLU A 128 8.43 14.15 -14.46
CA GLU A 128 7.57 13.03 -14.09
C GLU A 128 8.13 12.25 -12.89
N ASP A 129 9.45 12.09 -12.80
CA ASP A 129 10.08 11.40 -11.67
C ASP A 129 10.02 12.26 -10.40
N GLN A 130 10.07 13.60 -10.54
CA GLN A 130 9.83 14.51 -9.41
C GLN A 130 8.40 14.36 -8.88
N GLN A 131 7.41 14.32 -9.77
CA GLN A 131 6.02 14.11 -9.38
C GLN A 131 5.83 12.75 -8.69
N LEU A 132 6.45 11.67 -9.19
CA LEU A 132 6.40 10.35 -8.57
C LEU A 132 7.06 10.32 -7.18
N LEU A 133 8.17 11.02 -6.99
CA LEU A 133 8.85 11.13 -5.69
C LEU A 133 7.97 11.86 -4.67
N GLU A 134 7.37 12.97 -5.08
CA GLU A 134 6.45 13.72 -4.22
C GLU A 134 5.21 12.88 -3.90
N GLN A 135 4.64 12.16 -4.88
CA GLN A 135 3.54 11.21 -4.65
C GLN A 135 3.92 10.10 -3.66
N CYS A 136 5.18 9.66 -3.64
CA CYS A 136 5.69 8.70 -2.67
C CYS A 136 5.90 9.29 -1.26
N GLY A 137 5.80 10.61 -1.12
CA GLY A 137 5.96 11.33 0.16
C GLY A 137 7.40 11.72 0.45
N TRP A 138 8.28 11.65 -0.55
CA TRP A 138 9.67 12.06 -0.44
C TRP A 138 9.84 13.45 -1.00
N TYR A 139 10.13 14.39 -0.10
CA TYR A 139 10.24 15.81 -0.40
C TYR A 139 11.68 16.28 -0.31
N GLY A 140 11.98 17.36 -1.05
CA GLY A 140 13.24 18.08 -0.94
C GLY A 140 14.33 17.61 -1.91
N LEU A 141 15.42 18.37 -1.91
CA LEU A 141 16.55 18.18 -2.82
C LEU A 141 17.28 16.86 -2.54
N GLN A 142 17.40 16.46 -1.27
CA GLN A 142 18.08 15.21 -0.88
C GLN A 142 17.42 13.96 -1.46
N ALA A 143 16.08 13.88 -1.46
CA ALA A 143 15.36 12.76 -2.07
C ALA A 143 15.63 12.66 -3.58
N ARG A 144 15.72 13.81 -4.26
CA ARG A 144 16.03 13.92 -5.69
C ARG A 144 17.48 13.48 -5.97
N VAL A 145 18.43 13.89 -5.13
CA VAL A 145 19.85 13.49 -5.20
C VAL A 145 19.98 11.98 -5.06
N VAL A 146 19.41 11.42 -3.99
CA VAL A 146 19.50 9.98 -3.70
C VAL A 146 18.88 9.15 -4.82
N PHE A 147 17.74 9.57 -5.37
CA PHE A 147 17.13 8.89 -6.51
C PHE A 147 17.99 8.97 -7.77
N GLY A 148 18.54 10.15 -8.09
CA GLY A 148 19.44 10.34 -9.24
C GLY A 148 20.69 9.44 -9.14
N VAL A 149 21.33 9.41 -7.97
CA VAL A 149 22.50 8.55 -7.73
C VAL A 149 22.11 7.07 -7.76
N LEU A 150 20.98 6.68 -7.20
CA LEU A 150 20.51 5.29 -7.26
C LEU A 150 20.21 4.87 -8.70
N ARG A 151 19.61 5.75 -9.49
CA ARG A 151 19.21 5.48 -10.88
C ARG A 151 20.41 5.38 -11.83
N LEU A 152 21.49 6.12 -11.60
CA LEU A 152 22.69 6.04 -12.44
C LEU A 152 23.74 5.10 -11.86
N GLY A 153 23.97 5.15 -10.56
CA GLY A 153 25.01 4.37 -9.89
C GLY A 153 24.70 2.88 -9.81
N LEU A 154 23.46 2.49 -9.51
CA LEU A 154 23.10 1.07 -9.36
C LEU A 154 23.17 0.30 -10.70
N PRO A 155 22.66 0.83 -11.83
CA PRO A 155 22.79 0.15 -13.11
C PRO A 155 24.22 0.11 -13.63
N LEU A 156 24.99 1.19 -13.42
CA LEU A 156 26.39 1.25 -13.84
C LEU A 156 27.23 0.22 -13.07
N ALA A 157 27.08 0.16 -11.74
CA ALA A 157 27.79 -0.81 -10.91
C ALA A 157 27.42 -2.26 -11.28
N LEU A 158 26.13 -2.54 -11.50
CA LEU A 158 25.67 -3.88 -11.90
C LEU A 158 26.13 -4.26 -13.31
N SER A 159 26.17 -3.31 -14.25
CA SER A 159 26.63 -3.54 -15.62
C SER A 159 28.14 -3.83 -15.66
N VAL A 160 28.94 -3.05 -14.92
CA VAL A 160 30.39 -3.28 -14.79
C VAL A 160 30.67 -4.63 -14.12
N LEU A 161 29.92 -4.98 -13.08
CA LEU A 161 30.05 -6.29 -12.42
C LEU A 161 29.69 -7.44 -13.36
N ALA A 162 28.61 -7.32 -14.14
CA ALA A 162 28.22 -8.30 -15.15
C ALA A 162 29.29 -8.44 -16.26
N MET A 163 29.92 -7.33 -16.65
CA MET A 163 30.98 -7.31 -17.66
C MET A 163 32.26 -7.98 -17.14
N LEU A 164 32.68 -7.67 -15.91
CA LEU A 164 33.79 -8.31 -15.20
C LEU A 164 33.57 -9.81 -14.99
N TRP A 165 32.32 -10.22 -14.81
CA TRP A 165 31.96 -11.62 -14.61
C TRP A 165 32.10 -12.47 -15.88
N HIS A 166 31.84 -11.88 -17.04
CA HIS A 166 31.92 -12.56 -18.33
C HIS A 166 33.26 -12.34 -19.05
N LEU A 167 34.29 -11.83 -18.36
CA LEU A 167 35.65 -11.70 -18.89
C LEU A 167 36.21 -13.10 -19.22
N GLY A 168 36.15 -13.49 -20.49
CA GLY A 168 36.51 -14.82 -21.00
C GLY A 168 35.47 -15.45 -21.93
N ALA A 169 34.25 -14.90 -22.00
CA ALA A 169 33.26 -15.25 -23.02
C ALA A 169 33.48 -14.46 -24.32
N SER A 170 32.71 -14.76 -25.37
CA SER A 170 32.76 -13.99 -26.61
C SER A 170 32.39 -12.53 -26.35
N ALA A 171 33.07 -11.58 -27.02
CA ALA A 171 32.85 -10.15 -26.84
C ALA A 171 31.37 -9.76 -27.02
N PHE A 172 30.67 -10.42 -27.94
CA PHE A 172 29.24 -10.24 -28.16
C PHE A 172 28.39 -10.58 -26.92
N MET A 173 28.69 -11.69 -26.24
CA MET A 173 27.94 -12.13 -25.06
C MET A 173 28.17 -11.21 -23.86
N VAL A 174 29.41 -10.73 -23.69
CA VAL A 174 29.77 -9.74 -22.65
C VAL A 174 28.99 -8.45 -22.84
N VAL A 175 28.94 -7.92 -24.07
CA VAL A 175 28.22 -6.69 -24.39
C VAL A 175 26.71 -6.89 -24.25
N ALA A 176 26.16 -8.02 -24.71
CA ALA A 176 24.73 -8.32 -24.62
C ALA A 176 24.24 -8.40 -23.16
N TRP A 177 24.98 -9.10 -22.29
CA TRP A 177 24.65 -9.18 -20.86
C TRP A 177 24.86 -7.86 -20.13
N GLY A 178 25.98 -7.16 -20.39
CA GLY A 178 26.24 -5.84 -19.82
C GLY A 178 25.13 -4.83 -20.15
N PHE A 179 24.69 -4.80 -21.42
CA PHE A 179 23.60 -3.95 -21.87
C PHE A 179 22.24 -4.39 -21.29
N GLY A 180 21.94 -5.70 -21.29
CA GLY A 180 20.70 -6.23 -20.75
C GLY A 180 20.53 -5.93 -19.25
N THR A 181 21.59 -6.16 -18.45
CA THR A 181 21.58 -5.84 -17.02
C THR A 181 21.46 -4.34 -16.77
N PHE A 182 22.14 -3.50 -17.56
CA PHE A 182 22.01 -2.04 -17.47
C PHE A 182 20.58 -1.58 -17.76
N ALA A 183 19.97 -2.06 -18.84
CA ALA A 183 18.62 -1.68 -19.24
C ALA A 183 17.58 -2.04 -18.15
N VAL A 184 17.65 -3.26 -17.61
CA VAL A 184 16.75 -3.72 -16.54
C VAL A 184 16.97 -2.94 -15.24
N ALA A 185 18.23 -2.77 -14.83
CA ALA A 185 18.56 -2.05 -13.60
C ALA A 185 18.17 -0.57 -13.67
N TYR A 186 18.24 0.05 -14.84
CA TYR A 186 17.83 1.44 -15.04
C TYR A 186 16.30 1.63 -14.95
N LEU A 187 15.52 0.65 -15.42
CA LEU A 187 14.05 0.71 -15.37
C LEU A 187 13.47 0.34 -13.98
N ALA A 188 14.16 -0.51 -13.22
CA ALA A 188 13.64 -1.05 -11.97
C ALA A 188 13.26 0.02 -10.92
N PRO A 189 14.05 1.07 -10.65
CA PRO A 189 13.69 2.12 -9.69
C PRO A 189 12.42 2.86 -10.09
N LYS A 190 12.26 3.19 -11.38
CA LYS A 190 11.08 3.90 -11.88
C LYS A 190 9.82 3.04 -11.74
N TRP A 191 9.92 1.75 -12.01
CA TRP A 191 8.80 0.82 -11.83
C TRP A 191 8.40 0.69 -10.35
N TYR A 192 9.40 0.61 -9.45
CA TYR A 192 9.15 0.60 -8.01
C TYR A 192 8.46 1.88 -7.52
N LEU A 193 8.92 3.06 -7.95
CA LEU A 193 8.29 4.34 -7.61
C LEU A 193 6.84 4.40 -8.10
N ARG A 194 6.58 4.05 -9.36
CA ARG A 194 5.22 4.01 -9.92
C ARG A 194 4.30 3.10 -9.13
N ARG A 195 4.80 1.93 -8.76
CA ARG A 195 4.05 0.96 -7.96
C ARG A 195 3.73 1.51 -6.57
N ARG A 196 4.69 2.14 -5.91
CA ARG A 196 4.50 2.76 -4.59
C ARG A 196 3.58 3.98 -4.64
N ALA A 197 3.69 4.80 -5.68
CA ALA A 197 2.79 5.93 -5.92
C ALA A 197 1.34 5.46 -6.12
N ALA A 198 1.13 4.42 -6.94
CA ALA A 198 -0.19 3.82 -7.13
C ALA A 198 -0.76 3.22 -5.83
N GLU A 199 0.08 2.62 -4.99
CA GLU A 199 -0.34 2.11 -3.68
C GLU A 199 -0.76 3.24 -2.73
N ARG A 200 -0.02 4.36 -2.69
CA ARG A 200 -0.42 5.54 -1.91
C ARG A 200 -1.69 6.20 -2.45
N LEU A 201 -1.88 6.25 -3.77
CA LEU A 201 -3.10 6.77 -4.38
C LEU A 201 -4.33 5.95 -3.95
N ARG A 202 -4.20 4.63 -3.88
CA ARG A 202 -5.28 3.77 -3.34
C ARG A 202 -5.58 4.08 -1.87
N MET A 203 -4.54 4.28 -1.05
CA MET A 203 -4.74 4.68 0.35
C MET A 203 -5.42 6.04 0.45
N VAL A 204 -5.13 6.98 -0.46
CA VAL A 204 -5.86 8.27 -0.53
C VAL A 204 -7.34 8.05 -0.74
N ASP A 205 -7.73 7.22 -1.71
CA ASP A 205 -9.14 6.93 -2.01
C ASP A 205 -9.84 6.22 -0.84
N GLU A 206 -9.11 5.41 -0.07
CA GLU A 206 -9.63 4.73 1.14
C GLU A 206 -9.78 5.68 2.34
N GLU A 207 -8.85 6.64 2.49
CA GLU A 207 -8.82 7.63 3.56
C GLU A 207 -9.79 8.80 3.33
N LEU A 208 -10.12 9.09 2.07
CA LEU A 208 -10.94 10.23 1.68
C LEU A 208 -12.34 10.24 2.32
N PRO A 209 -13.12 9.14 2.33
CA PRO A 209 -14.42 9.10 3.00
C PRO A 209 -14.34 9.37 4.50
N VAL A 210 -13.27 8.91 5.15
CA VAL A 210 -13.02 9.16 6.57
C VAL A 210 -12.77 10.64 6.82
N LEU A 211 -11.92 11.27 5.99
CA LEU A 211 -11.68 12.72 6.06
C LEU A 211 -12.98 13.53 5.91
N ILE A 212 -13.85 13.14 4.95
CA ILE A 212 -15.12 13.84 4.71
C ILE A 212 -16.07 13.71 5.89
N ASP A 213 -16.17 12.52 6.48
CA ASP A 213 -17.01 12.30 7.65
C ASP A 213 -16.52 13.13 8.85
N MET A 214 -15.20 13.18 9.07
CA MET A 214 -14.59 14.04 10.10
C MET A 214 -14.90 15.52 9.87
N LEU A 215 -14.73 16.00 8.64
CA LEU A 215 -15.06 17.38 8.27
C LEU A 215 -16.54 17.65 8.51
N ARG A 216 -17.44 16.75 8.10
CA ARG A 216 -18.88 16.90 8.30
C ARG A 216 -19.24 16.97 9.79
N LEU A 217 -18.68 16.09 10.62
CA LEU A 217 -18.92 16.07 12.06
C LEU A 217 -18.44 17.37 12.72
N LEU A 218 -17.23 17.84 12.41
CA LEU A 218 -16.67 19.06 12.99
C LEU A 218 -17.42 20.33 12.51
N GLN A 219 -17.76 20.39 11.22
CA GLN A 219 -18.63 21.43 10.69
C GLN A 219 -20.03 21.39 11.33
N GLY A 220 -20.52 20.20 11.67
CA GLY A 220 -21.76 19.95 12.42
C GLY A 220 -21.85 20.70 13.74
N VAL A 221 -20.72 20.86 14.42
CA VAL A 221 -20.59 21.55 15.72
C VAL A 221 -20.26 23.05 15.54
N GLY A 222 -20.15 23.54 14.30
CA GLY A 222 -19.92 24.94 13.99
C GLY A 222 -18.45 25.36 13.90
N LEU A 223 -17.50 24.41 13.84
CA LEU A 223 -16.11 24.73 13.57
C LEU A 223 -15.97 25.25 12.13
N SER A 224 -15.11 26.25 11.91
CA SER A 224 -14.72 26.64 10.55
C SER A 224 -13.93 25.53 9.85
N ILE A 225 -13.83 25.55 8.51
CA ILE A 225 -13.06 24.56 7.75
C ILE A 225 -11.60 24.54 8.20
N ASP A 226 -11.05 25.72 8.44
CA ASP A 226 -9.67 25.90 8.88
C ASP A 226 -9.41 25.27 10.24
N GLN A 227 -10.30 25.51 11.21
CA GLN A 227 -10.24 24.87 12.52
C GLN A 227 -10.44 23.36 12.41
N SER A 228 -11.36 22.91 11.57
CA SER A 228 -11.64 21.50 11.34
C SER A 228 -10.41 20.77 10.80
N LEU A 229 -9.71 21.34 9.82
CA LEU A 229 -8.48 20.79 9.26
C LEU A 229 -7.33 20.76 10.28
N GLN A 230 -7.25 21.73 11.19
CA GLN A 230 -6.27 21.70 12.29
C GLN A 230 -6.58 20.58 13.28
N VAL A 231 -7.84 20.44 13.71
CA VAL A 231 -8.29 19.37 14.62
C VAL A 231 -8.08 18.00 14.01
N ILE A 232 -8.41 17.82 12.72
CA ILE A 232 -8.21 16.55 12.00
C ILE A 232 -6.73 16.15 12.00
N VAL A 233 -5.81 17.10 11.76
CA VAL A 233 -4.37 16.80 11.79
C VAL A 233 -3.89 16.48 13.20
N ALA A 234 -4.34 17.23 14.20
CA ALA A 234 -3.89 17.08 15.58
C ALA A 234 -4.38 15.76 16.21
N GLU A 235 -5.67 15.44 16.06
CA GLU A 235 -6.33 14.33 16.76
C GLU A 235 -6.46 13.07 15.89
N PHE A 236 -6.64 13.25 14.58
CA PHE A 236 -6.96 12.14 13.67
C PHE A 236 -5.88 11.90 12.60
N GLY A 237 -4.79 12.66 12.63
CA GLY A 237 -3.72 12.57 11.65
C GLY A 237 -3.06 11.18 11.59
N SER A 238 -3.08 10.43 12.69
CA SER A 238 -2.57 9.05 12.73
C SER A 238 -3.48 8.03 12.04
N MET A 239 -4.78 8.32 11.88
CA MET A 239 -5.70 7.47 11.12
C MET A 239 -5.52 7.65 9.61
N LEU A 240 -5.12 8.85 9.19
CA LEU A 240 -4.87 9.22 7.80
C LEU A 240 -3.38 9.07 7.47
N ARG A 241 -2.96 7.87 7.08
CA ARG A 241 -1.55 7.55 6.85
C ARG A 241 -0.94 8.31 5.69
N VAL A 242 -1.73 8.62 4.66
CA VAL A 242 -1.29 9.42 3.50
C VAL A 242 -1.74 10.86 3.62
N LEU A 243 -3.03 11.12 3.86
CA LEU A 243 -3.57 12.48 3.88
C LEU A 243 -3.14 13.27 5.12
N GLY A 244 -2.98 12.63 6.28
CA GLY A 244 -2.63 13.31 7.54
C GLY A 244 -1.35 14.14 7.43
N PRO A 245 -0.22 13.55 7.02
CA PRO A 245 1.02 14.29 6.78
C PRO A 245 0.90 15.41 5.74
N GLU A 246 0.05 15.24 4.71
CA GLU A 246 -0.12 16.23 3.65
C GLU A 246 -0.99 17.40 4.10
N LEU A 247 -2.05 17.13 4.87
CA LEU A 247 -2.83 18.15 5.56
C LEU A 247 -1.98 18.88 6.62
N ALA A 248 -1.09 18.18 7.32
CA ALA A 248 -0.17 18.82 8.28
C ALA A 248 0.77 19.81 7.57
N ARG A 249 1.39 19.39 6.47
CA ARG A 249 2.20 20.29 5.62
C ARG A 249 1.37 21.44 5.04
N ALA A 250 0.12 21.18 4.70
CA ALA A 250 -0.78 22.21 4.26
C ALA A 250 -1.05 23.26 5.35
N ASN A 251 -1.42 22.82 6.56
CA ASN A 251 -1.63 23.73 7.68
C ASN A 251 -0.37 24.55 8.00
N GLN A 252 0.82 23.97 7.91
CA GLN A 252 2.10 24.69 8.07
C GLN A 252 2.32 25.73 6.96
N GLN A 253 2.03 25.38 5.70
CA GLN A 253 2.15 26.30 4.56
C GLN A 253 1.16 27.47 4.67
N PHE A 254 -0.06 27.20 5.12
CA PHE A 254 -1.05 28.23 5.39
C PHE A 254 -0.60 29.16 6.52
N ALA A 255 -0.09 28.60 7.63
CA ALA A 255 0.47 29.38 8.73
C ALA A 255 1.68 30.24 8.31
N SER A 256 2.43 29.82 7.28
CA SER A 256 3.52 30.60 6.69
C SER A 256 3.08 31.70 5.71
N GLY A 257 1.77 31.91 5.55
CA GLY A 257 1.20 32.98 4.72
C GLY A 257 0.80 32.58 3.29
N ARG A 258 0.83 31.28 2.93
CA ARG A 258 0.24 30.83 1.66
C ARG A 258 -1.28 30.79 1.75
N SER A 259 -1.97 31.04 0.64
CA SER A 259 -3.43 30.94 0.63
C SER A 259 -3.91 29.50 0.83
N ARG A 260 -5.10 29.34 1.44
CA ARG A 260 -5.74 28.04 1.67
C ARG A 260 -5.93 27.28 0.37
N GLU A 261 -6.45 27.97 -0.66
CA GLU A 261 -6.62 27.46 -2.02
C GLU A 261 -5.34 26.87 -2.59
N GLN A 262 -4.24 27.64 -2.60
CA GLN A 262 -2.96 27.19 -3.16
C GLN A 262 -2.45 25.93 -2.47
N THR A 263 -2.65 25.88 -1.16
CA THR A 263 -2.18 24.81 -0.30
C THR A 263 -2.99 23.53 -0.51
N LEU A 264 -4.32 23.60 -0.59
CA LEU A 264 -5.17 22.44 -0.87
C LEU A 264 -5.01 21.97 -2.33
N LEU A 265 -4.95 22.89 -3.30
CA LEU A 265 -4.70 22.55 -4.71
C LEU A 265 -3.36 21.85 -4.93
N ARG A 266 -2.36 22.10 -4.08
CA ARG A 266 -1.11 21.32 -4.09
C ARG A 266 -1.36 19.84 -3.82
N ILE A 267 -2.21 19.51 -2.84
CA ILE A 267 -2.55 18.13 -2.50
C ILE A 267 -3.31 17.46 -3.65
N GLY A 268 -4.27 18.16 -4.26
CA GLY A 268 -5.05 17.64 -5.40
C GLY A 268 -4.24 17.47 -6.69
N ARG A 269 -3.17 18.25 -6.88
CA ARG A 269 -2.20 18.04 -7.97
C ARG A 269 -1.24 16.89 -7.66
N LEU A 270 -0.95 16.66 -6.38
CA LEU A 270 -0.04 15.61 -5.96
C LEU A 270 -0.66 14.23 -6.21
N PHE A 271 -1.86 14.01 -5.68
CA PHE A 271 -2.61 12.78 -5.87
C PHE A 271 -3.65 13.00 -6.96
N ASP A 272 -3.49 12.31 -8.08
CA ASP A 272 -4.34 12.44 -9.28
C ASP A 272 -5.73 11.78 -9.10
N SER A 273 -6.30 11.88 -7.90
CA SER A 273 -7.63 11.34 -7.56
C SER A 273 -8.71 12.39 -7.86
N GLU A 274 -9.68 12.01 -8.68
CA GLU A 274 -10.78 12.88 -9.10
C GLU A 274 -11.69 13.28 -7.93
N ASP A 275 -11.95 12.34 -7.01
CA ASP A 275 -12.74 12.58 -5.81
C ASP A 275 -12.05 13.57 -4.86
N LEU A 276 -10.73 13.46 -4.71
CA LEU A 276 -9.96 14.40 -3.90
C LEU A 276 -9.95 15.81 -4.50
N LYS A 277 -9.77 15.94 -5.81
CA LYS A 277 -9.84 17.23 -6.52
C LYS A 277 -11.22 17.87 -6.38
N SER A 278 -12.27 17.07 -6.46
CA SER A 278 -13.65 17.51 -6.25
C SER A 278 -13.85 18.03 -4.82
N LEU A 279 -13.37 17.29 -3.81
CA LEU A 279 -13.42 17.73 -2.42
C LEU A 279 -12.67 19.05 -2.20
N ILE A 280 -11.44 19.17 -2.72
CA ILE A 280 -10.63 20.39 -2.59
C ILE A 280 -11.32 21.59 -3.23
N THR A 281 -11.94 21.40 -4.39
CA THR A 281 -12.68 22.45 -5.10
C THR A 281 -13.88 22.92 -4.26
N LEU A 282 -14.63 21.98 -3.68
CA LEU A 282 -15.73 22.28 -2.76
C LEU A 282 -15.24 23.04 -1.52
N LEU A 283 -14.17 22.58 -0.86
CA LEU A 283 -13.58 23.24 0.30
C LEU A 283 -13.12 24.67 -0.02
N THR A 284 -12.47 24.86 -1.17
CA THR A 284 -11.97 26.19 -1.59
C THR A 284 -13.11 27.14 -1.92
N GLN A 285 -14.17 26.66 -2.57
CA GLN A 285 -15.34 27.46 -2.89
C GLN A 285 -16.04 27.94 -1.61
N VAL A 286 -16.15 27.05 -0.64
CA VAL A 286 -16.79 27.33 0.65
C VAL A 286 -15.99 28.31 1.49
N ASP A 287 -14.67 28.13 1.58
CA ASP A 287 -13.76 29.04 2.28
C ASP A 287 -13.90 30.49 1.78
N LYS A 288 -14.02 30.66 0.45
CA LYS A 288 -14.16 32.00 -0.18
C LYS A 288 -15.54 32.64 -0.03
N HIS A 289 -16.61 31.85 -0.05
CA HIS A 289 -17.98 32.38 -0.17
C HIS A 289 -18.82 32.24 1.11
N GLY A 290 -18.30 31.62 2.17
CA GLY A 290 -18.93 31.59 3.49
C GLY A 290 -20.31 30.90 3.54
N GLY A 291 -20.59 29.99 2.60
CA GLY A 291 -21.88 29.30 2.50
C GLY A 291 -22.02 28.11 3.46
N ALA A 292 -23.23 27.57 3.58
CA ALA A 292 -23.51 26.35 4.35
C ALA A 292 -22.80 25.13 3.73
N VAL A 293 -21.63 24.79 4.27
CA VAL A 293 -20.75 23.68 3.84
C VAL A 293 -21.41 22.31 4.03
N GLN A 294 -22.33 22.24 4.99
CA GLN A 294 -22.82 20.98 5.52
C GLN A 294 -23.58 20.16 4.47
N GLU A 295 -24.43 20.79 3.67
CA GLU A 295 -25.24 20.08 2.69
C GLU A 295 -24.38 19.54 1.51
N PRO A 296 -23.50 20.33 0.89
CA PRO A 296 -22.56 19.81 -0.10
C PRO A 296 -21.66 18.69 0.43
N LEU A 297 -21.09 18.83 1.64
CA LEU A 297 -20.27 17.77 2.25
C LEU A 297 -21.09 16.52 2.57
N ARG A 298 -22.34 16.67 3.03
CA ARG A 298 -23.25 15.56 3.29
C ARG A 298 -23.56 14.80 2.01
N GLN A 299 -23.91 15.50 0.93
CA GLN A 299 -24.17 14.89 -0.37
C GLN A 299 -22.92 14.22 -0.94
N PHE A 300 -21.75 14.85 -0.82
CA PHE A 300 -20.48 14.27 -1.24
C PHE A 300 -20.13 13.01 -0.44
N GLY A 301 -20.34 13.04 0.88
CA GLY A 301 -20.16 11.88 1.76
C GLY A 301 -21.11 10.73 1.42
N LEU A 302 -22.38 11.00 1.12
CA LEU A 302 -23.34 9.98 0.66
C LEU A 302 -22.90 9.34 -0.66
N ARG A 303 -22.47 10.15 -1.64
CA ARG A 303 -21.91 9.65 -2.90
C ARG A 303 -20.71 8.73 -2.67
N MET A 304 -19.81 9.08 -1.76
CA MET A 304 -18.65 8.23 -1.41
C MET A 304 -19.04 6.91 -0.75
N GLN A 305 -20.02 6.93 0.15
CA GLN A 305 -20.55 5.70 0.76
C GLN A 305 -21.22 4.78 -0.29
N GLU A 306 -21.97 5.37 -1.21
CA GLU A 306 -22.63 4.65 -2.31
C GLU A 306 -21.61 4.06 -3.29
N ALA A 307 -20.60 4.85 -3.67
CA ALA A 307 -19.48 4.39 -4.50
C ALA A 307 -18.73 3.23 -3.83
N ARG A 308 -18.47 3.30 -2.52
CA ARG A 308 -17.86 2.21 -1.76
C ARG A 308 -18.72 0.95 -1.76
N LYS A 309 -20.03 1.08 -1.54
CA LYS A 309 -20.99 -0.03 -1.64
C LYS A 309 -21.00 -0.65 -3.04
N SER A 310 -20.94 0.17 -4.09
CA SER A 310 -20.88 -0.31 -5.47
C SER A 310 -19.61 -1.12 -5.73
N ARG A 311 -18.44 -0.61 -5.32
CA ARG A 311 -17.16 -1.33 -5.43
C ARG A 311 -17.18 -2.67 -4.71
N MET A 312 -17.78 -2.74 -3.52
CA MET A 312 -17.96 -3.99 -2.79
C MET A 312 -18.87 -4.97 -3.54
N LYS A 313 -19.98 -4.49 -4.12
CA LYS A 313 -20.86 -5.32 -4.95
C LYS A 313 -20.13 -5.86 -6.19
N ASP A 314 -19.33 -5.05 -6.85
CA ASP A 314 -18.54 -5.47 -8.01
C ASP A 314 -17.48 -6.52 -7.64
N GLU A 315 -16.82 -6.36 -6.49
CA GLU A 315 -15.85 -7.34 -6.00
C GLU A 315 -16.53 -8.66 -5.64
N ILE A 316 -17.65 -8.62 -4.91
CA ILE A 316 -18.47 -9.79 -4.62
C ILE A 316 -18.91 -10.48 -5.91
N GLY A 317 -19.41 -9.72 -6.89
CA GLY A 317 -19.82 -10.26 -8.19
C GLY A 317 -18.68 -10.99 -8.91
N ARG A 318 -17.48 -10.40 -8.95
CA ARG A 318 -16.30 -11.04 -9.55
C ARG A 318 -15.87 -12.29 -8.79
N LEU A 319 -15.98 -12.31 -7.46
CA LEU A 319 -15.70 -13.50 -6.66
C LEU A 319 -16.69 -14.62 -6.98
N THR A 320 -17.99 -14.31 -7.05
CA THR A 320 -19.03 -15.27 -7.43
C THR A 320 -18.77 -15.89 -8.80
N VAL A 321 -18.42 -15.07 -9.81
CA VAL A 321 -18.10 -15.58 -11.16
C VAL A 321 -16.90 -16.52 -11.13
N LYS A 322 -15.84 -16.20 -10.38
CA LYS A 322 -14.67 -17.07 -10.24
C LYS A 322 -15.02 -18.40 -9.57
N MET A 323 -15.91 -18.40 -8.57
CA MET A 323 -16.36 -19.63 -7.91
C MET A 323 -17.11 -20.54 -8.88
N THR A 324 -18.06 -20.00 -9.64
CA THR A 324 -18.80 -20.78 -10.64
C THR A 324 -17.88 -21.33 -11.72
N ALA A 325 -16.94 -20.53 -12.22
CA ALA A 325 -15.99 -20.98 -13.25
C ALA A 325 -15.12 -22.15 -12.75
N VAL A 326 -14.55 -22.05 -11.55
CA VAL A 326 -13.74 -23.13 -10.95
C VAL A 326 -14.58 -24.39 -10.74
N MET A 327 -15.83 -24.24 -10.30
CA MET A 327 -16.76 -25.35 -10.11
C MET A 327 -17.04 -26.07 -11.43
N VAL A 328 -17.41 -25.35 -12.50
CA VAL A 328 -17.72 -25.93 -13.82
C VAL A 328 -16.50 -26.65 -14.41
N VAL A 329 -15.33 -26.01 -14.37
CA VAL A 329 -14.08 -26.58 -14.90
C VAL A 329 -13.66 -27.85 -14.15
N SER A 330 -13.99 -27.96 -12.87
CA SER A 330 -13.68 -29.15 -12.06
C SER A 330 -14.71 -30.27 -12.25
N LEU A 331 -16.00 -29.92 -12.40
CA LEU A 331 -17.09 -30.90 -12.47
C LEU A 331 -17.22 -31.56 -13.84
N LEU A 332 -17.03 -30.79 -14.92
CA LEU A 332 -17.14 -31.28 -16.29
C LEU A 332 -16.22 -32.47 -16.61
N PRO A 333 -14.90 -32.45 -16.31
CA PRO A 333 -14.03 -33.60 -16.57
C PRO A 333 -14.39 -34.81 -15.71
N VAL A 334 -14.79 -34.60 -14.45
CA VAL A 334 -15.25 -35.71 -13.58
C VAL A 334 -16.49 -36.38 -14.17
N LEU A 335 -17.46 -35.58 -14.64
CA LEU A 335 -18.67 -36.11 -15.28
C LEU A 335 -18.35 -36.87 -16.58
N LEU A 336 -17.40 -36.37 -17.38
CA LEU A 336 -16.97 -37.01 -18.63
C LEU A 336 -16.29 -38.36 -18.37
N ILE A 337 -15.43 -38.44 -17.36
CA ILE A 337 -14.78 -39.69 -16.95
C ILE A 337 -15.83 -40.70 -16.46
N LEU A 338 -16.78 -40.26 -15.65
CA LEU A 338 -17.79 -41.13 -15.06
C LEU A 338 -18.76 -41.70 -16.10
N THR A 339 -19.15 -40.89 -17.09
CA THR A 339 -20.12 -41.28 -18.13
C THR A 339 -19.47 -42.01 -19.30
N ALA A 340 -18.36 -41.51 -19.83
CA ALA A 340 -17.68 -42.11 -21.00
C ALA A 340 -16.70 -43.24 -20.63
N GLY A 341 -16.23 -43.30 -19.38
CA GLY A 341 -15.26 -44.29 -18.88
C GLY A 341 -15.59 -45.75 -19.21
N PRO A 342 -16.79 -46.27 -18.88
CA PRO A 342 -17.13 -47.67 -19.17
C PRO A 342 -17.25 -47.94 -20.68
N GLY A 343 -17.77 -46.98 -21.45
CA GLY A 343 -17.86 -47.08 -22.90
C GLY A 343 -16.48 -47.19 -23.55
N PHE A 344 -15.54 -46.36 -23.12
CA PHE A 344 -14.16 -46.38 -23.60
C PHE A 344 -13.45 -47.71 -23.26
N LEU A 345 -13.62 -48.19 -22.03
CA LEU A 345 -13.10 -49.51 -21.61
C LEU A 345 -13.69 -50.66 -22.44
N GLY A 346 -14.98 -50.59 -22.79
CA GLY A 346 -15.65 -51.57 -23.64
C GLY A 346 -15.03 -51.65 -25.04
N VAL A 347 -14.83 -50.50 -25.70
CA VAL A 347 -14.24 -50.42 -27.05
C VAL A 347 -12.81 -50.97 -27.06
N ILE A 348 -12.00 -50.61 -26.04
CA ILE A 348 -10.61 -51.10 -25.93
C ILE A 348 -10.58 -52.62 -25.78
N ARG A 349 -11.45 -53.21 -24.94
CA ARG A 349 -11.51 -54.68 -24.79
C ARG A 349 -11.91 -55.37 -26.08
N MET A 350 -12.85 -54.78 -26.83
CA MET A 350 -13.33 -55.35 -28.09
C MET A 350 -12.24 -55.34 -29.17
N LEU A 351 -11.48 -54.24 -29.28
CA LEU A 351 -10.32 -54.14 -30.17
C LEU A 351 -9.17 -55.06 -29.74
N ALA A 352 -8.89 -55.16 -28.45
CA ALA A 352 -7.84 -56.04 -27.93
C ALA A 352 -8.13 -57.53 -28.21
N ASN A 353 -9.38 -57.97 -28.05
CA ASN A 353 -9.79 -59.33 -28.37
C ASN A 353 -9.69 -59.64 -29.89
N MET A 354 -9.83 -58.63 -30.76
CA MET A 354 -9.60 -58.79 -32.21
C MET A 354 -8.13 -58.81 -32.60
N GLY A 355 -7.24 -58.20 -31.82
CA GLY A 355 -5.79 -58.19 -32.06
C GLY A 355 -5.03 -59.40 -31.50
N GLY A 356 -5.65 -60.18 -30.61
CA GLY A 356 -5.05 -61.32 -29.90
C GLY A 356 -5.09 -62.66 -30.63
N THR A 357 -5.59 -62.73 -31.87
CA THR A 357 -5.60 -63.95 -32.69
C THR A 357 -4.34 -64.03 -33.57
N ARG A 358 -3.19 -64.34 -32.96
CA ARG A 358 -2.06 -65.00 -33.61
C ARG A 358 -1.38 -65.97 -32.68
#